data_AF-A0AAI9TAN4-F1
#
_entry.id   AF-A0AAI9TAN4-F1
#
_cell.length_a   1.000
_cell.length_b   1.000
_cell.length_c   1.000
_cell.angle_alpha   90.00
_cell.angle_beta   90.00
_cell.angle_gamma   90.00
#
_symmetry.space_group_name_H-M   'P 1'
#
loop_
_entity.id
_entity.type
_entity.pdbx_description
1 polymer ?
#
loop_
_entity_poly.entity_id
_entity_poly.type
_entity_poly.pdbx_seq_one_letter_code
_entity_poly.pdbx_strand_id
1 'polypeptide(L)'
;MKIKEGEDLNYKKTRPQPSSFPICVLREALVLCWYFTRRREIQAVKRPVFMPQVSIHAPPITNPQNSSGCPGASVRLGSLQSLRNLGRWLSTLVNQFLFTSKMAESIYSNYPPDLSPAQQRFLVTSVKDWAIQNGLAVRPSPAIIPAEADSNGVLATNAPVTLFPSPFPRACFEEATALQEIYNELYAMITCNEEWLGKIVEGLIEVDDFVSNLWKVHLDIRKEGYVQNLSLGLFRSDYMAHVLPTGLPAIKQVEFNTISSSFGGLSALVRQMHTELLASPPGSSINYPPHPLLQSGVPPENTAVETLSAGLAAAHAAYGVSKSSPALPLCVLFVVQETERNVFDQHALSTQLKTVHNIPVFRVASVDVLDQTSIPSSNSSRPLLYQAPHSPDSTFEVTTVYLRAYYAPDEYKSSRDWQARTHLERSAAIKCPTVLNQLSGCKKVQQVLAEPTGPDHLSSFLKGIKSALVERVRDTFAPQYDLSIDSQGRDLALNPDTALNHVLKPQREGGGNNVYKSDIPDFLRSIPESDWRGWVLMELINPAANAQNVALRNDGEVIRGNVISELGVYGTILWENTGKILHNEQGGYLLRTKGKEVNEGGVAAGFSSLDSALLF
;
A
#
# COMPACT_ATOMS: atom_id res chain seq x y z
N MET A 1 47.55 36.91 -21.44
CA MET A 1 47.71 37.72 -22.67
C MET A 1 46.57 38.73 -22.70
N LYS A 2 46.88 40.02 -22.80
CA LYS A 2 45.94 41.15 -22.68
C LYS A 2 45.04 41.32 -23.93
N ILE A 3 43.76 41.58 -23.66
CA ILE A 3 42.87 42.65 -24.18
C ILE A 3 42.79 42.88 -25.70
N LYS A 4 41.55 42.85 -26.22
CA LYS A 4 41.03 43.83 -27.20
C LYS A 4 39.57 44.19 -26.88
N GLU A 5 39.32 45.49 -26.84
CA GLU A 5 38.03 46.19 -26.69
C GLU A 5 37.46 46.62 -28.05
N GLY A 6 36.16 47.00 -28.05
CA GLY A 6 35.45 47.84 -29.03
C GLY A 6 34.39 47.10 -29.85
N GLU A 7 33.15 47.53 -30.05
CA GLU A 7 32.40 48.77 -29.77
C GLU A 7 30.87 48.51 -29.90
N ASP A 8 30.08 49.52 -29.55
CA ASP A 8 28.63 49.62 -29.24
C ASP A 8 27.58 49.20 -30.29
N LEU A 9 26.34 48.88 -29.83
CA LEU A 9 25.10 49.66 -30.09
C LEU A 9 23.79 48.98 -29.57
N ASN A 10 23.31 49.51 -28.45
CA ASN A 10 21.93 49.93 -28.07
C ASN A 10 20.61 49.32 -28.65
N TYR A 11 19.62 49.22 -27.73
CA TYR A 11 18.13 49.14 -27.86
C TYR A 11 17.40 47.78 -28.06
N LYS A 12 16.88 47.20 -26.95
CA LYS A 12 15.46 47.28 -26.50
C LYS A 12 15.20 46.32 -25.31
N LYS A 13 14.71 46.89 -24.19
CA LYS A 13 14.21 46.17 -23.01
C LYS A 13 12.79 45.67 -23.27
N THR A 14 12.55 44.37 -23.06
CA THR A 14 11.23 43.80 -22.79
C THR A 14 11.34 42.89 -21.56
N ARG A 15 10.85 43.38 -20.42
CA ARG A 15 10.56 42.56 -19.23
C ARG A 15 9.14 42.01 -19.36
N PRO A 16 8.88 40.72 -19.10
CA PRO A 16 7.51 40.26 -18.87
C PRO A 16 7.02 40.71 -17.49
N GLN A 17 5.81 41.25 -17.44
CA GLN A 17 5.12 41.59 -16.21
C GLN A 17 4.55 40.34 -15.51
N PRO A 18 4.50 40.32 -14.17
CA PRO A 18 3.72 39.34 -13.42
C PRO A 18 2.23 39.71 -13.40
N SER A 19 1.38 38.77 -13.81
CA SER A 19 -0.07 38.88 -13.68
C SER A 19 -0.50 38.72 -12.22
N SER A 20 -1.11 39.78 -11.70
CA SER A 20 -1.70 39.92 -10.38
C SER A 20 -2.96 39.07 -10.18
N PHE A 21 -2.95 38.17 -9.19
CA PHE A 21 -4.15 37.62 -8.53
C PHE A 21 -4.41 38.38 -7.21
N PRO A 22 -5.68 38.58 -6.78
CA PRO A 22 -6.04 39.71 -5.93
C PRO A 22 -5.84 39.46 -4.41
N ILE A 23 -4.92 40.22 -3.81
CA ILE A 23 -4.67 40.31 -2.35
C ILE A 23 -5.79 41.07 -1.59
N CYS A 24 -6.81 41.62 -2.27
CA CYS A 24 -7.85 42.41 -1.61
C CYS A 24 -8.89 41.59 -0.81
N VAL A 25 -9.09 40.29 -1.09
CA VAL A 25 -10.13 39.50 -0.40
C VAL A 25 -9.68 39.01 1.00
N LEU A 26 -8.37 38.87 1.23
CA LEU A 26 -7.83 38.41 2.52
C LEU A 26 -7.76 39.52 3.58
N ARG A 27 -7.56 40.79 3.18
CA ARG A 27 -7.51 41.92 4.13
C ARG A 27 -8.88 42.26 4.71
N GLU A 28 -9.95 42.17 3.94
CA GLU A 28 -11.30 42.46 4.42
C GLU A 28 -11.85 41.34 5.32
N ALA A 29 -11.50 40.07 5.03
CA ALA A 29 -11.88 38.92 5.85
C ALA A 29 -11.24 38.94 7.26
N LEU A 30 -9.97 39.36 7.37
CA LEU A 30 -9.26 39.48 8.65
C LEU A 30 -9.79 40.62 9.53
N VAL A 31 -10.20 41.75 8.93
CA VAL A 31 -10.81 42.88 9.67
C VAL A 31 -12.20 42.52 10.20
N LEU A 32 -13.00 41.77 9.44
CA LEU A 32 -14.30 41.26 9.90
C LEU A 32 -14.15 40.22 11.01
N CYS A 33 -13.17 39.31 10.92
CA CYS A 33 -12.91 38.31 11.94
C CYS A 33 -12.49 38.94 13.28
N TRP A 34 -11.63 39.97 13.24
CA TRP A 34 -11.23 40.77 14.41
C TRP A 34 -12.41 41.53 15.04
N TYR A 35 -13.31 42.08 14.20
CA TYR A 35 -14.50 42.83 14.66
C TYR A 35 -15.53 41.93 15.38
N PHE A 36 -15.68 40.66 14.96
CA PHE A 36 -16.61 39.71 15.60
C PHE A 36 -16.07 39.01 16.84
N THR A 37 -14.74 38.83 16.96
CA THR A 37 -14.12 38.28 18.18
C THR A 37 -14.15 39.29 19.33
N ARG A 38 -13.84 40.57 19.08
CA ARG A 38 -13.90 41.62 20.12
C ARG A 38 -15.31 41.93 20.63
N ARG A 39 -16.36 41.64 19.85
CA ARG A 39 -17.76 41.84 20.27
C ARG A 39 -18.25 40.81 21.30
N ARG A 40 -17.60 39.65 21.40
CA ARG A 40 -17.92 38.64 22.44
C ARG A 40 -17.27 38.97 23.79
N GLU A 41 -16.20 39.75 23.82
CA GLU A 41 -15.51 40.12 25.07
C GLU A 41 -16.12 41.34 25.79
N ILE A 42 -17.02 42.10 25.16
CA ILE A 42 -17.61 43.34 25.73
C ILE A 42 -19.10 43.18 26.14
N GLN A 43 -19.63 41.95 26.20
CA GLN A 43 -21.01 41.69 26.66
C GLN A 43 -21.14 41.24 28.13
N ALA A 44 -20.11 41.46 28.94
CA ALA A 44 -20.26 41.51 30.40
C ALA A 44 -20.08 42.97 30.84
N VAL A 45 -21.19 43.63 31.20
CA VAL A 45 -21.36 44.80 32.11
C VAL A 45 -22.53 45.69 31.64
N LYS A 46 -23.46 45.96 32.56
CA LYS A 46 -24.72 46.71 32.40
C LYS A 46 -24.51 48.23 32.38
N ARG A 47 -25.22 48.97 31.49
CA ARG A 47 -26.08 50.19 31.71
C ARG A 47 -26.20 51.05 30.43
N PRO A 48 -27.29 51.85 30.24
CA PRO A 48 -27.58 52.52 28.97
C PRO A 48 -27.20 54.01 28.99
N VAL A 49 -26.57 54.53 27.92
CA VAL A 49 -26.54 55.97 27.60
C VAL A 49 -26.50 56.17 26.07
N PHE A 50 -27.26 57.19 25.62
CA PHE A 50 -27.43 57.72 24.25
C PHE A 50 -26.13 58.04 23.48
N MET A 51 -26.19 57.97 22.14
CA MET A 51 -25.24 58.68 21.24
C MET A 51 -25.93 59.28 19.99
N PRO A 52 -25.40 60.39 19.43
CA PRO A 52 -26.04 61.19 18.38
C PRO A 52 -25.53 60.90 16.95
N GLN A 53 -26.29 61.40 15.96
CA GLN A 53 -26.03 61.31 14.52
C GLN A 53 -24.85 62.17 14.05
N VAL A 54 -24.10 61.68 13.04
CA VAL A 54 -23.30 62.52 12.13
C VAL A 54 -23.43 61.99 10.70
N SER A 55 -23.81 62.90 9.79
CA SER A 55 -23.94 62.74 8.34
C SER A 55 -22.67 63.25 7.63
N ILE A 56 -22.35 62.70 6.46
CA ILE A 56 -21.32 63.26 5.56
C ILE A 56 -21.92 63.43 4.14
N HIS A 57 -21.77 64.64 3.61
CA HIS A 57 -22.20 65.08 2.27
C HIS A 57 -21.16 64.76 1.17
N ALA A 58 -21.64 64.57 -0.06
CA ALA A 58 -20.85 64.59 -1.29
C ALA A 58 -21.40 65.68 -2.24
N PRO A 59 -20.56 66.37 -3.04
CA PRO A 59 -21.03 67.38 -3.99
C PRO A 59 -21.24 66.81 -5.42
N PRO A 60 -21.97 67.52 -6.30
CA PRO A 60 -22.57 66.94 -7.50
C PRO A 60 -21.88 67.38 -8.81
N ILE A 61 -21.94 66.55 -9.86
CA ILE A 61 -21.79 67.00 -11.25
C ILE A 61 -22.82 66.30 -12.17
N THR A 62 -23.27 67.10 -13.12
CA THR A 62 -24.39 67.09 -14.07
C THR A 62 -24.42 66.00 -15.15
N ASN A 63 -25.64 65.61 -15.54
CA ASN A 63 -26.04 64.91 -16.78
C ASN A 63 -26.25 65.94 -17.94
N PRO A 64 -26.45 65.62 -19.25
CA PRO A 64 -27.34 64.54 -19.75
C PRO A 64 -27.05 63.89 -21.15
N GLN A 65 -27.87 62.86 -21.46
CA GLN A 65 -28.50 62.46 -22.76
C GLN A 65 -28.19 61.09 -23.42
N ASN A 66 -29.31 60.37 -23.61
CA ASN A 66 -29.77 59.53 -24.74
C ASN A 66 -29.60 57.99 -24.80
N SER A 67 -30.79 57.38 -24.97
CA SER A 67 -31.21 56.22 -25.80
C SER A 67 -30.97 54.75 -25.35
N SER A 68 -32.10 54.13 -24.94
CA SER A 68 -32.69 52.84 -25.37
C SER A 68 -31.94 51.50 -25.27
N GLY A 69 -32.53 50.53 -24.53
CA GLY A 69 -32.57 49.10 -24.92
C GLY A 69 -32.22 48.02 -23.88
N CYS A 70 -33.24 47.43 -23.21
CA CYS A 70 -33.40 46.05 -22.71
C CYS A 70 -32.40 45.37 -21.71
N PRO A 71 -32.82 44.34 -20.93
CA PRO A 71 -32.54 44.26 -19.48
C PRO A 71 -31.35 43.38 -19.08
N GLY A 72 -30.63 43.84 -18.05
CA GLY A 72 -29.61 43.09 -17.32
C GLY A 72 -30.19 42.23 -16.19
N ALA A 73 -29.56 41.07 -15.98
CA ALA A 73 -29.81 40.17 -14.86
C ALA A 73 -29.47 40.84 -13.51
N SER A 74 -30.43 40.81 -12.59
CA SER A 74 -30.30 41.24 -11.20
C SER A 74 -29.60 40.17 -10.38
N VAL A 75 -28.42 40.47 -9.83
CA VAL A 75 -27.78 39.68 -8.77
C VAL A 75 -28.37 40.12 -7.43
N ARG A 76 -29.15 39.23 -6.79
CA ARG A 76 -29.63 39.44 -5.42
C ARG A 76 -28.47 39.22 -4.44
N LEU A 77 -28.17 40.24 -3.64
CA LEU A 77 -27.37 40.12 -2.41
C LEU A 77 -28.09 39.18 -1.42
N GLY A 78 -27.42 38.09 -1.06
CA GLY A 78 -27.90 37.14 -0.04
C GLY A 78 -28.09 37.82 1.32
N SER A 79 -29.13 37.39 2.05
CA SER A 79 -29.49 37.98 3.34
C SER A 79 -28.41 37.78 4.40
N LEU A 80 -28.33 38.70 5.37
CA LEU A 80 -27.46 38.63 6.56
C LEU A 80 -27.56 37.28 7.33
N GLN A 81 -28.63 36.52 7.13
CA GLN A 81 -28.82 35.18 7.67
C GLN A 81 -27.90 34.14 7.00
N SER A 82 -27.67 34.23 5.69
CA SER A 82 -26.81 33.28 4.96
C SER A 82 -25.34 33.46 5.32
N LEU A 83 -24.88 34.70 5.50
CA LEU A 83 -23.52 35.02 5.95
C LEU A 83 -23.27 34.57 7.40
N ARG A 84 -24.27 34.65 8.28
CA ARG A 84 -24.18 34.11 9.65
C ARG A 84 -24.17 32.58 9.69
N ASN A 85 -24.93 31.94 8.81
CA ASN A 85 -24.91 30.48 8.68
C ASN A 85 -23.59 29.98 8.09
N LEU A 86 -23.02 30.70 7.11
CA LEU A 86 -21.70 30.42 6.57
C LEU A 86 -20.60 30.61 7.64
N GLY A 87 -20.68 31.68 8.44
CA GLY A 87 -19.75 31.90 9.56
C GLY A 87 -19.85 30.85 10.67
N ARG A 88 -21.07 30.36 10.98
CA ARG A 88 -21.25 29.23 11.90
C ARG A 88 -20.70 27.94 11.33
N TRP A 89 -20.95 27.66 10.04
CA TRP A 89 -20.46 26.46 9.38
C TRP A 89 -18.92 26.44 9.28
N LEU A 90 -18.31 27.56 8.90
CA LEU A 90 -16.86 27.75 8.91
C LEU A 90 -16.27 27.64 10.32
N SER A 91 -16.93 28.19 11.35
CA SER A 91 -16.49 28.05 12.74
C SER A 91 -16.60 26.61 13.24
N THR A 92 -17.62 25.85 12.82
CA THR A 92 -17.75 24.43 13.17
C THR A 92 -16.66 23.61 12.49
N LEU A 93 -16.37 23.88 11.21
CA LEU A 93 -15.27 23.27 10.47
C LEU A 93 -13.92 23.56 11.12
N VAL A 94 -13.63 24.84 11.43
CA VAL A 94 -12.38 25.24 12.09
C VAL A 94 -12.26 24.64 13.50
N ASN A 95 -13.36 24.54 14.25
CA ASN A 95 -13.34 23.89 15.56
C ASN A 95 -13.16 22.38 15.47
N GLN A 96 -13.78 21.70 14.49
CA GLN A 96 -13.46 20.29 14.17
C GLN A 96 -11.99 20.15 13.78
N PHE A 97 -11.46 21.06 12.97
CA PHE A 97 -10.08 21.08 12.47
C PHE A 97 -9.04 21.25 13.59
N LEU A 98 -9.31 22.11 14.58
CA LEU A 98 -8.45 22.31 15.75
C LEU A 98 -8.59 21.19 16.79
N PHE A 99 -9.74 20.52 16.86
CA PHE A 99 -9.95 19.37 17.73
C PHE A 99 -9.23 18.14 17.19
N THR A 100 -9.30 17.87 15.88
CA THR A 100 -8.69 16.67 15.28
C THR A 100 -7.16 16.71 15.32
N SER A 101 -6.53 17.87 15.08
CA SER A 101 -5.06 17.99 15.15
C SER A 101 -4.53 17.87 16.58
N LYS A 102 -5.19 18.49 17.57
CA LYS A 102 -4.84 18.32 18.99
C LYS A 102 -5.13 16.91 19.52
N MET A 103 -6.19 16.25 19.03
CA MET A 103 -6.48 14.86 19.41
C MET A 103 -5.46 13.87 18.84
N ALA A 104 -4.98 14.05 17.60
CA ALA A 104 -3.98 13.15 17.02
C ALA A 104 -2.65 13.13 17.79
N GLU A 105 -2.11 14.30 18.17
CA GLU A 105 -0.92 14.35 19.06
C GLU A 105 -1.22 13.85 20.47
N SER A 106 -2.43 14.12 20.98
CA SER A 106 -2.86 13.64 22.29
C SER A 106 -2.97 12.11 22.36
N ILE A 107 -3.45 11.45 21.31
CA ILE A 107 -3.70 9.99 21.31
C ILE A 107 -2.41 9.19 21.42
N TYR A 108 -1.37 9.59 20.69
CA TYR A 108 -0.09 8.87 20.74
C TYR A 108 0.73 9.19 22.01
N SER A 109 0.38 10.25 22.75
CA SER A 109 1.11 10.64 23.96
C SER A 109 0.83 9.74 25.17
N ASN A 110 -0.31 9.05 25.19
CA ASN A 110 -0.76 8.24 26.33
C ASN A 110 -1.18 6.81 25.91
N TYR A 111 -0.85 6.39 24.69
CA TYR A 111 -1.13 5.06 24.16
C TYR A 111 0.17 4.33 23.71
N PRO A 112 0.33 3.03 24.03
CA PRO A 112 -0.54 2.23 24.90
C PRO A 112 -0.41 2.67 26.36
N PRO A 113 -1.44 2.46 27.19
CA PRO A 113 -1.36 2.74 28.62
C PRO A 113 -0.26 1.88 29.27
N ASP A 114 0.35 2.41 30.33
CA ASP A 114 1.39 1.69 31.06
C ASP A 114 0.83 0.42 31.73
N LEU A 115 1.62 -0.65 31.69
CA LEU A 115 1.30 -1.92 32.31
C LEU A 115 2.06 -2.07 33.63
N SER A 116 1.36 -2.46 34.70
CA SER A 116 2.03 -3.01 35.88
C SER A 116 2.72 -4.35 35.53
N PRO A 117 3.74 -4.79 36.30
CA PRO A 117 4.40 -6.07 36.06
C PRO A 117 3.45 -7.27 36.06
N ALA A 118 2.37 -7.22 36.85
CA ALA A 118 1.35 -8.27 36.87
C ALA A 118 0.51 -8.28 35.59
N GLN A 119 0.07 -7.11 35.12
CA GLN A 119 -0.70 -6.99 33.87
C GLN A 119 0.14 -7.38 32.66
N GLN A 120 1.41 -6.98 32.60
CA GLN A 120 2.31 -7.38 31.52
C GLN A 120 2.50 -8.91 31.49
N ARG A 121 2.76 -9.55 32.63
CA ARG A 121 2.88 -11.01 32.69
C ARG A 121 1.61 -11.70 32.24
N PHE A 122 0.45 -11.21 32.67
CA PHE A 122 -0.84 -11.73 32.25
C PHE A 122 -1.02 -11.63 30.74
N LEU A 123 -0.92 -10.42 30.16
CA LEU A 123 -1.12 -10.19 28.72
C LEU A 123 -0.16 -11.02 27.86
N VAL A 124 1.13 -11.08 28.25
CA VAL A 124 2.13 -11.86 27.51
C VAL A 124 1.81 -13.35 27.55
N THR A 125 1.40 -13.87 28.71
CA THR A 125 1.02 -15.29 28.85
C THR A 125 -0.24 -15.58 28.02
N SER A 126 -1.27 -14.73 28.15
CA SER A 126 -2.51 -14.88 27.39
C SER A 126 -2.29 -14.84 25.88
N VAL A 127 -1.46 -13.92 25.37
CA VAL A 127 -1.14 -13.83 23.95
C VAL A 127 -0.38 -15.06 23.46
N LYS A 128 0.62 -15.53 24.23
CA LYS A 128 1.39 -16.74 23.88
C LYS A 128 0.48 -17.98 23.80
N ASP A 129 -0.34 -18.18 24.83
CA ASP A 129 -1.24 -19.34 24.90
C ASP A 129 -2.31 -19.27 23.81
N TRP A 130 -2.90 -18.09 23.60
CA TRP A 130 -3.90 -17.85 22.55
C TRP A 130 -3.31 -18.13 21.17
N ALA A 131 -2.08 -17.67 20.90
CA ALA A 131 -1.44 -17.84 19.61
C ALA A 131 -1.23 -19.32 19.25
N ILE A 132 -0.78 -20.13 20.20
CA ILE A 132 -0.61 -21.57 19.98
C ILE A 132 -1.97 -22.26 19.84
N GLN A 133 -2.96 -21.91 20.68
CA GLN A 133 -4.30 -22.51 20.64
C GLN A 133 -5.00 -22.29 19.30
N ASN A 134 -4.80 -21.13 18.66
CA ASN A 134 -5.51 -20.72 17.46
C ASN A 134 -4.65 -20.78 16.19
N GLY A 135 -3.41 -21.28 16.28
CA GLY A 135 -2.53 -21.43 15.12
C GLY A 135 -1.97 -20.12 14.56
N LEU A 136 -1.90 -19.06 15.37
CA LEU A 136 -1.16 -17.83 15.06
C LEU A 136 0.35 -18.08 15.25
N ALA A 137 0.89 -18.91 14.35
CA ALA A 137 2.20 -19.51 14.49
C ALA A 137 3.03 -19.39 13.21
N VAL A 138 4.34 -19.58 13.37
CA VAL A 138 5.33 -19.70 12.29
C VAL A 138 6.31 -20.81 12.66
N ARG A 139 7.03 -21.36 11.67
CA ARG A 139 8.20 -22.19 11.97
C ARG A 139 9.35 -21.31 12.49
N PRO A 140 10.14 -21.79 13.46
CA PRO A 140 11.25 -21.02 14.01
C PRO A 140 12.28 -20.68 12.93
N SER A 141 12.97 -19.55 13.11
CA SER A 141 14.11 -19.19 12.27
C SER A 141 15.32 -20.04 12.65
N PRO A 142 16.12 -20.53 11.67
CA PRO A 142 17.41 -21.16 11.93
C PRO A 142 18.38 -20.30 12.76
N ALA A 143 18.21 -18.98 12.73
CA ALA A 143 18.99 -18.04 13.55
C ALA A 143 18.66 -18.09 15.05
N ILE A 144 17.48 -18.61 15.41
CA ILE A 144 17.01 -18.73 16.80
C ILE A 144 17.14 -20.18 17.26
N ILE A 145 16.63 -21.11 16.45
CA ILE A 145 16.68 -22.55 16.72
C ILE A 145 17.51 -23.18 15.60
N PRO A 146 18.71 -23.72 15.88
CA PRO A 146 19.54 -24.38 14.87
C PRO A 146 18.79 -25.52 14.17
N ALA A 147 19.10 -25.76 12.90
CA ALA A 147 18.40 -26.78 12.10
C ALA A 147 18.50 -28.19 12.72
N GLU A 148 19.59 -28.49 13.43
CA GLU A 148 19.81 -29.75 14.12
C GLU A 148 18.85 -29.94 15.30
N ALA A 149 18.41 -28.85 15.93
CA ALA A 149 17.47 -28.89 17.04
C ALA A 149 16.01 -29.09 16.58
N ASP A 150 15.71 -28.89 15.29
CA ASP A 150 14.42 -29.18 14.66
C ASP A 150 14.60 -29.99 13.37
N SER A 151 15.41 -31.05 13.42
CA SER A 151 15.79 -31.84 12.24
C SER A 151 14.59 -32.48 11.53
N ASN A 152 13.46 -32.62 12.21
CA ASN A 152 12.22 -33.21 11.69
C ASN A 152 11.15 -32.16 11.37
N GLY A 153 11.42 -30.86 11.54
CA GLY A 153 10.48 -29.78 11.24
C GLY A 153 9.17 -29.85 12.05
N VAL A 154 9.24 -30.28 13.31
CA VAL A 154 8.07 -30.44 14.18
C VAL A 154 7.76 -29.16 14.96
N LEU A 155 8.74 -28.27 15.15
CA LEU A 155 8.56 -27.10 16.01
C LEU A 155 7.77 -25.98 15.32
N ALA A 156 7.02 -25.24 16.12
CA ALA A 156 6.38 -23.99 15.75
C ALA A 156 6.46 -23.02 16.94
N THR A 157 6.53 -21.73 16.64
CA THR A 157 6.52 -20.65 17.63
C THR A 157 5.37 -19.71 17.31
N ASN A 158 4.95 -18.89 18.27
CA ASN A 158 4.02 -17.81 17.96
C ASN A 158 4.60 -16.90 16.86
N ALA A 159 3.73 -16.35 16.01
CA ALA A 159 4.12 -15.25 15.14
C ALA A 159 4.49 -14.01 15.99
N PRO A 160 5.33 -13.09 15.48
CA PRO A 160 5.64 -11.87 16.21
C PRO A 160 4.43 -10.95 16.12
N VAL A 161 3.94 -10.46 17.25
CA VAL A 161 2.70 -9.70 17.35
C VAL A 161 2.87 -8.50 18.27
N THR A 162 2.09 -7.45 18.06
CA THR A 162 1.89 -6.42 19.09
C THR A 162 0.98 -6.96 20.19
N LEU A 163 1.14 -6.46 21.42
CA LEU A 163 0.25 -6.77 22.55
C LEU A 163 -1.00 -5.89 22.56
N PHE A 164 -0.93 -4.73 21.93
CA PHE A 164 -2.04 -3.81 21.77
C PHE A 164 -2.28 -3.55 20.28
N PRO A 165 -3.54 -3.42 19.84
CA PRO A 165 -3.83 -2.92 18.51
C PRO A 165 -3.34 -1.48 18.35
N SER A 166 -2.67 -1.12 17.26
CA SER A 166 -2.18 0.24 17.06
C SER A 166 -3.30 1.24 16.70
N PRO A 167 -3.31 2.47 17.23
CA PRO A 167 -4.23 3.51 16.78
C PRO A 167 -3.91 3.89 15.34
N PHE A 168 -4.92 4.00 14.49
CA PHE A 168 -4.76 4.38 13.08
C PHE A 168 -5.85 5.37 12.67
N PRO A 169 -5.53 6.46 11.93
CA PRO A 169 -6.53 7.44 11.53
C PRO A 169 -7.64 6.82 10.67
N ARG A 170 -8.91 6.95 11.08
CA ARG A 170 -10.05 6.35 10.38
C ARG A 170 -10.12 6.73 8.90
N ALA A 171 -10.00 8.03 8.61
CA ALA A 171 -10.08 8.54 7.23
C ALA A 171 -9.00 7.91 6.32
N CYS A 172 -7.80 7.67 6.84
CA CYS A 172 -6.73 7.03 6.08
C CYS A 172 -7.00 5.56 5.80
N PHE A 173 -7.55 4.82 6.78
CA PHE A 173 -7.92 3.42 6.61
C PHE A 173 -9.06 3.25 5.58
N GLU A 174 -10.09 4.08 5.70
CA GLU A 174 -11.24 4.08 4.79
C GLU A 174 -10.83 4.48 3.36
N GLU A 175 -9.92 5.45 3.22
CA GLU A 175 -9.39 5.85 1.91
C GLU A 175 -8.59 4.72 1.25
N ALA A 176 -7.65 4.09 1.96
CA ALA A 176 -6.89 2.96 1.43
C ALA A 176 -7.81 1.81 0.98
N THR A 177 -8.82 1.49 1.80
CA THR A 177 -9.80 0.44 1.52
C THR A 177 -10.62 0.76 0.26
N ALA A 178 -11.08 2.01 0.12
CA ALA A 178 -11.90 2.44 -1.00
C ALA A 178 -11.17 2.48 -2.35
N LEU A 179 -9.83 2.56 -2.35
CA LEU A 179 -9.02 2.64 -3.56
C LEU A 179 -8.55 1.28 -4.07
N GLN A 180 -8.67 0.21 -3.28
CA GLN A 180 -8.06 -1.09 -3.60
C GLN A 180 -8.57 -1.69 -4.91
N GLU A 181 -9.87 -1.65 -5.20
CA GLU A 181 -10.42 -2.18 -6.47
C GLU A 181 -9.93 -1.38 -7.69
N ILE A 182 -9.66 -0.08 -7.52
CA ILE A 182 -9.10 0.77 -8.59
C ILE A 182 -7.63 0.42 -8.82
N TYR A 183 -6.88 0.18 -7.75
CA TYR A 183 -5.52 -0.33 -7.85
C TYR A 183 -5.45 -1.71 -8.52
N ASN A 184 -6.38 -2.61 -8.19
CA ASN A 184 -6.48 -3.91 -8.85
C ASN A 184 -6.63 -3.73 -10.37
N GLU A 185 -7.56 -2.87 -10.80
CA GLU A 185 -7.78 -2.56 -12.21
C GLU A 185 -6.56 -1.90 -12.86
N LEU A 186 -5.90 -0.95 -12.18
CA LEU A 186 -4.68 -0.30 -12.67
C LEU A 186 -3.61 -1.34 -13.04
N TYR A 187 -3.30 -2.28 -12.14
CA TYR A 187 -2.26 -3.29 -12.38
C TYR A 187 -2.70 -4.36 -13.37
N ALA A 188 -4.00 -4.66 -13.49
CA ALA A 188 -4.51 -5.49 -14.57
C ALA A 188 -4.31 -4.80 -15.94
N MET A 189 -4.64 -3.51 -16.06
CA MET A 189 -4.50 -2.77 -17.33
C MET A 189 -3.03 -2.56 -17.72
N ILE A 190 -2.14 -2.33 -16.75
CA ILE A 190 -0.69 -2.29 -16.99
C ILE A 190 -0.22 -3.64 -17.56
N THR A 191 -0.66 -4.74 -16.96
CA THR A 191 -0.27 -6.09 -17.40
C THR A 191 -0.75 -6.39 -18.83
N CYS A 192 -1.95 -5.92 -19.21
CA CYS A 192 -2.46 -6.06 -20.58
C CYS A 192 -1.68 -5.25 -21.62
N ASN A 193 -0.97 -4.19 -21.22
CA ASN A 193 -0.18 -3.35 -22.12
C ASN A 193 1.28 -3.82 -22.18
N GLU A 194 1.49 -4.95 -22.84
CA GLU A 194 2.81 -5.58 -22.99
C GLU A 194 3.86 -4.63 -23.57
N GLU A 195 3.49 -3.80 -24.55
CA GLU A 195 4.41 -2.85 -25.19
C GLU A 195 4.91 -1.80 -24.19
N TRP A 196 4.00 -1.23 -23.39
CA TRP A 196 4.38 -0.22 -22.40
C TRP A 196 5.23 -0.82 -21.28
N LEU A 197 4.82 -1.98 -20.74
CA LEU A 197 5.58 -2.66 -19.70
C LEU A 197 6.95 -3.10 -20.22
N GLY A 198 7.01 -3.61 -21.46
CA GLY A 198 8.25 -4.00 -22.13
C GLY A 198 9.25 -2.86 -22.21
N LYS A 199 8.84 -1.64 -22.57
CA LYS A 199 9.74 -0.46 -22.61
C LYS A 199 10.38 -0.16 -21.26
N ILE A 200 9.64 -0.34 -20.16
CA ILE A 200 10.19 -0.13 -18.81
C ILE A 200 11.17 -1.25 -18.46
N VAL A 201 10.77 -2.50 -18.69
CA VAL A 201 11.57 -3.70 -18.37
C VAL A 201 12.86 -3.74 -19.17
N GLU A 202 12.83 -3.43 -20.48
CA GLU A 202 14.00 -3.33 -21.35
C GLU A 202 15.01 -2.27 -20.86
N GLY A 203 14.57 -1.23 -20.16
CA GLY A 203 15.47 -0.29 -19.50
C GLY A 203 16.24 -0.87 -18.31
N LEU A 204 15.77 -2.00 -17.76
CA LEU A 204 16.30 -2.65 -16.56
C LEU A 204 17.09 -3.93 -16.86
N ILE A 205 16.89 -4.59 -18.01
CA ILE A 205 17.47 -5.92 -18.29
C ILE A 205 19.01 -5.96 -18.27
N GLU A 206 19.67 -4.83 -18.52
CA GLU A 206 21.14 -4.73 -18.54
C GLU A 206 21.74 -4.55 -17.15
N VAL A 207 20.92 -4.19 -16.16
CA VAL A 207 21.37 -3.87 -14.79
C VAL A 207 20.73 -4.78 -13.74
N ASP A 208 19.81 -5.65 -14.14
CA ASP A 208 19.09 -6.55 -13.24
C ASP A 208 18.81 -7.91 -13.89
N ASP A 209 19.67 -8.89 -13.58
CA ASP A 209 19.57 -10.26 -14.10
C ASP A 209 18.25 -10.96 -13.72
N PHE A 210 17.68 -10.64 -12.56
CA PHE A 210 16.44 -11.26 -12.11
C PHE A 210 15.27 -10.81 -12.99
N VAL A 211 15.15 -9.50 -13.20
CA VAL A 211 14.16 -8.89 -14.10
C VAL A 211 14.39 -9.37 -15.54
N SER A 212 15.65 -9.41 -15.99
CA SER A 212 16.04 -9.92 -17.31
C SER A 212 15.56 -11.36 -17.53
N ASN A 213 15.75 -12.25 -16.55
CA ASN A 213 15.33 -13.64 -16.69
C ASN A 213 13.80 -13.81 -16.62
N LEU A 214 13.08 -13.04 -15.79
CA LEU A 214 11.61 -12.99 -15.84
C LEU A 214 11.11 -12.53 -17.22
N TRP A 215 11.75 -11.52 -17.82
CA TRP A 215 11.42 -11.08 -19.17
C TRP A 215 11.69 -12.17 -20.22
N LYS A 216 12.78 -12.94 -20.09
CA LYS A 216 13.05 -14.10 -20.97
C LYS A 216 11.95 -15.15 -20.89
N VAL A 217 11.45 -15.46 -19.68
CA VAL A 217 10.28 -16.36 -19.51
C VAL A 217 9.11 -15.86 -20.36
N HIS A 218 8.77 -14.57 -20.26
CA HIS A 218 7.72 -13.95 -21.07
C HIS A 218 7.98 -14.11 -22.58
N LEU A 219 9.19 -13.77 -23.05
CA LEU A 219 9.55 -13.85 -24.47
C LEU A 219 9.48 -15.28 -25.01
N ASP A 220 9.89 -16.28 -24.21
CA ASP A 220 9.80 -17.69 -24.56
C ASP A 220 8.33 -18.11 -24.76
N ILE A 221 7.45 -17.74 -23.82
CA ILE A 221 6.02 -18.07 -23.94
C ILE A 221 5.37 -17.31 -25.10
N ARG A 222 5.73 -16.04 -25.32
CA ARG A 222 5.23 -15.26 -26.46
C ARG A 222 5.58 -15.91 -27.79
N LYS A 223 6.82 -16.42 -27.93
CA LYS A 223 7.29 -17.13 -29.12
C LYS A 223 6.54 -18.44 -29.34
N GLU A 224 6.20 -19.15 -28.27
CA GLU A 224 5.41 -20.40 -28.33
C GLU A 224 3.90 -20.15 -28.54
N GLY A 225 3.41 -18.96 -28.19
CA GLY A 225 2.01 -18.56 -28.20
C GLY A 225 1.30 -18.90 -26.90
N TYR A 226 0.55 -17.95 -26.34
CA TYR A 226 -0.22 -18.12 -25.10
C TYR A 226 -1.42 -19.05 -25.31
N VAL A 227 -1.62 -20.01 -24.38
CA VAL A 227 -2.82 -20.88 -24.34
C VAL A 227 -3.77 -20.51 -23.20
N GLN A 228 -3.31 -19.70 -22.24
CA GLN A 228 -4.13 -19.18 -21.16
C GLN A 228 -4.30 -17.68 -21.36
N ASN A 229 -5.55 -17.24 -21.46
CA ASN A 229 -5.93 -15.84 -21.68
C ASN A 229 -6.34 -15.12 -20.39
N LEU A 230 -6.46 -15.84 -19.27
CA LEU A 230 -6.85 -15.31 -17.97
C LEU A 230 -5.63 -15.13 -17.06
N SER A 231 -5.64 -14.05 -16.29
CA SER A 231 -4.67 -13.76 -15.23
C SER A 231 -5.41 -13.52 -13.92
N LEU A 232 -4.88 -14.04 -12.82
CA LEU A 232 -5.39 -13.78 -11.46
C LEU A 232 -4.37 -12.96 -10.67
N GLY A 233 -4.82 -11.90 -10.02
CA GLY A 233 -4.04 -11.08 -9.12
C GLY A 233 -4.56 -11.21 -7.71
N LEU A 234 -3.70 -11.61 -6.77
CA LEU A 234 -3.94 -11.49 -5.33
C LEU A 234 -2.97 -10.43 -4.78
N PHE A 235 -3.46 -9.21 -4.71
CA PHE A 235 -2.66 -8.03 -4.48
C PHE A 235 -2.72 -7.54 -3.05
N ARG A 236 -1.68 -6.80 -2.65
CA ARG A 236 -1.70 -6.02 -1.43
C ARG A 236 -1.08 -4.65 -1.66
N SER A 237 -1.89 -3.60 -1.47
CA SER A 237 -1.41 -2.22 -1.53
C SER A 237 -1.02 -1.76 -0.13
N ASP A 238 0.25 -1.41 0.07
CA ASP A 238 0.80 -1.08 1.37
C ASP A 238 0.94 0.45 1.53
N TYR A 239 0.57 0.96 2.71
CA TYR A 239 0.47 2.39 2.99
C TYR A 239 0.98 2.76 4.38
N MET A 240 1.40 4.02 4.55
CA MET A 240 1.64 4.65 5.84
C MET A 240 0.84 5.94 5.97
N ALA A 241 0.36 6.24 7.18
CA ALA A 241 -0.29 7.52 7.48
C ALA A 241 0.77 8.61 7.64
N HIS A 242 0.97 9.42 6.60
CA HIS A 242 1.87 10.56 6.57
C HIS A 242 1.30 11.74 7.36
N VAL A 243 2.06 12.33 8.26
CA VAL A 243 1.68 13.57 8.94
C VAL A 243 2.10 14.76 8.09
N LEU A 244 1.14 15.44 7.49
CA LEU A 244 1.39 16.65 6.71
C LEU A 244 1.96 17.78 7.57
N PRO A 245 2.59 18.81 6.99
CA PRO A 245 3.01 20.01 7.73
C PRO A 245 1.87 20.71 8.48
N THR A 246 0.62 20.50 8.08
CA THR A 246 -0.59 20.99 8.76
C THR A 246 -0.95 20.19 10.02
N GLY A 247 -0.27 19.08 10.29
CA GLY A 247 -0.56 18.11 11.36
C GLY A 247 -1.66 17.10 11.01
N LEU A 248 -2.26 17.19 9.82
CA LEU A 248 -3.30 16.25 9.39
C LEU A 248 -2.69 14.97 8.80
N PRO A 249 -3.28 13.80 9.06
CA PRO A 249 -2.86 12.56 8.44
C PRO A 249 -3.32 12.49 6.98
N ALA A 250 -2.45 12.02 6.10
CA ALA A 250 -2.73 11.67 4.71
C ALA A 250 -2.19 10.28 4.42
N ILE A 251 -2.94 9.45 3.71
CA ILE A 251 -2.48 8.10 3.40
C ILE A 251 -1.50 8.15 2.22
N LYS A 252 -0.32 7.54 2.36
CA LYS A 252 0.68 7.47 1.31
C LYS A 252 1.09 6.03 1.03
N GLN A 253 1.11 5.64 -0.23
CA GLN A 253 1.45 4.28 -0.67
C GLN A 253 2.96 4.06 -0.54
N VAL A 254 3.34 2.98 0.13
CA VAL A 254 4.70 2.49 0.27
C VAL A 254 5.09 1.67 -0.96
N GLU A 255 4.25 0.70 -1.33
CA GLU A 255 4.44 -0.21 -2.46
C GLU A 255 3.14 -0.92 -2.82
N PHE A 256 3.15 -1.61 -3.98
CA PHE A 256 2.07 -2.48 -4.42
C PHE A 256 2.63 -3.89 -4.69
N ASN A 257 2.13 -4.88 -3.95
CA ASN A 257 2.63 -6.26 -4.02
C ASN A 257 1.78 -7.06 -5.02
N THR A 258 2.41 -7.55 -6.10
CA THR A 258 1.72 -8.34 -7.13
C THR A 258 1.96 -9.84 -7.05
N ILE A 259 2.97 -10.28 -6.29
CA ILE A 259 3.33 -11.69 -6.10
C ILE A 259 3.44 -12.04 -4.61
N SER A 260 2.98 -13.24 -4.24
CA SER A 260 3.15 -13.80 -2.89
C SER A 260 2.76 -12.85 -1.74
N SER A 261 1.68 -12.08 -1.93
CA SER A 261 1.10 -11.18 -0.93
C SER A 261 0.69 -11.95 0.33
N SER A 262 1.63 -12.07 1.27
CA SER A 262 1.50 -12.90 2.47
C SER A 262 0.67 -12.26 3.57
N PHE A 263 0.39 -13.04 4.63
CA PHE A 263 -0.17 -12.64 5.93
C PHE A 263 -1.68 -12.39 5.98
N GLY A 264 -2.45 -12.74 4.95
CA GLY A 264 -3.91 -12.63 5.00
C GLY A 264 -4.54 -13.55 6.05
N GLY A 265 -3.97 -14.74 6.26
CA GLY A 265 -4.43 -15.68 7.28
C GLY A 265 -4.06 -15.23 8.69
N LEU A 266 -2.78 -14.88 8.89
CA LEU A 266 -2.31 -14.49 10.23
C LEU A 266 -2.86 -13.13 10.68
N SER A 267 -3.09 -12.18 9.77
CA SER A 267 -3.67 -10.87 10.13
C SER A 267 -5.12 -11.00 10.64
N ALA A 268 -5.91 -11.93 10.09
CA ALA A 268 -7.25 -12.23 10.58
C ALA A 268 -7.20 -12.78 12.02
N LEU A 269 -6.23 -13.67 12.32
CA LEU A 269 -6.02 -14.19 13.68
C LEU A 269 -5.55 -13.11 14.66
N VAL A 270 -4.65 -12.20 14.27
CA VAL A 270 -4.24 -11.09 15.14
C VAL A 270 -5.40 -10.16 15.46
N ARG A 271 -6.24 -9.87 14.47
CA ARG A 271 -7.50 -9.14 14.69
C ARG A 271 -8.35 -9.86 15.72
N GLN A 272 -8.57 -11.17 15.56
CA GLN A 272 -9.38 -11.97 16.47
C GLN A 272 -8.83 -11.94 17.90
N MET A 273 -7.52 -12.16 18.06
CA MET A 273 -6.82 -12.10 19.34
C MET A 273 -7.05 -10.76 20.05
N HIS A 274 -6.80 -9.64 19.37
CA HIS A 274 -6.99 -8.31 19.97
C HIS A 274 -8.46 -8.06 20.33
N THR A 275 -9.41 -8.47 19.50
CA THR A 275 -10.85 -8.35 19.81
C THR A 275 -11.24 -9.15 21.06
N GLU A 276 -10.76 -10.39 21.18
CA GLU A 276 -11.04 -11.22 22.36
C GLU A 276 -10.40 -10.66 23.62
N LEU A 277 -9.16 -10.17 23.54
CA LEU A 277 -8.51 -9.49 24.66
C LEU A 277 -9.27 -8.22 25.08
N LEU A 278 -9.75 -7.43 24.12
CA LEU A 278 -10.56 -6.23 24.38
C LEU A 278 -11.92 -6.55 25.02
N ALA A 279 -12.48 -7.73 24.79
CA ALA A 279 -13.80 -8.12 25.26
C ALA A 279 -13.80 -9.03 26.51
N SER A 280 -12.61 -9.43 27.00
CA SER A 280 -12.49 -10.47 28.03
C SER A 280 -12.25 -9.93 29.45
N PRO A 281 -12.91 -10.53 30.47
CA PRO A 281 -14.02 -11.46 30.37
C PRO A 281 -15.30 -10.78 29.87
N PRO A 282 -16.25 -11.53 29.27
CA PRO A 282 -17.47 -10.97 28.71
C PRO A 282 -18.26 -10.14 29.74
N GLY A 283 -18.66 -8.93 29.34
CA GLY A 283 -19.44 -8.00 30.17
C GLY A 283 -18.62 -7.25 31.24
N SER A 284 -17.33 -7.54 31.40
CA SER A 284 -16.44 -6.82 32.33
C SER A 284 -15.00 -6.92 31.85
N SER A 285 -14.70 -6.33 30.70
CA SER A 285 -13.36 -6.37 30.12
C SER A 285 -12.32 -5.77 31.07
N ILE A 286 -11.33 -6.57 31.46
CA ILE A 286 -10.26 -6.19 32.41
C ILE A 286 -8.85 -6.55 31.93
N ASN A 287 -8.71 -7.19 30.76
CA ASN A 287 -7.41 -7.62 30.25
C ASN A 287 -6.49 -6.42 29.96
N TYR A 288 -7.08 -5.30 29.51
CA TYR A 288 -6.34 -4.06 29.27
C TYR A 288 -6.61 -3.00 30.34
N PRO A 289 -5.64 -2.11 30.62
CA PRO A 289 -5.90 -0.94 31.45
C PRO A 289 -6.99 -0.04 30.84
N PRO A 290 -7.73 0.73 31.67
CA PRO A 290 -8.71 1.68 31.17
C PRO A 290 -8.07 2.71 30.23
N HIS A 291 -8.55 2.77 29.00
CA HIS A 291 -8.19 3.79 28.03
C HIS A 291 -9.37 4.02 27.06
N PRO A 292 -9.70 5.26 26.67
CA PRO A 292 -10.85 5.53 25.79
C PRO A 292 -10.86 4.68 24.51
N LEU A 293 -9.72 4.54 23.83
CA LEU A 293 -9.61 3.72 22.62
C LEU A 293 -9.84 2.22 22.86
N LEU A 294 -9.45 1.70 24.03
CA LEU A 294 -9.61 0.27 24.36
C LEU A 294 -11.03 -0.05 24.84
N GLN A 295 -11.80 0.96 25.26
CA GLN A 295 -13.18 0.78 25.74
C GLN A 295 -14.23 0.92 24.64
N SER A 296 -14.01 1.83 23.68
CA SER A 296 -14.95 2.09 22.59
C SER A 296 -14.54 1.47 21.25
N GLY A 297 -13.29 1.01 21.14
CA GLY A 297 -12.70 0.51 19.92
C GLY A 297 -12.88 -0.98 19.76
N VAL A 298 -13.23 -1.39 18.53
CA VAL A 298 -13.12 -2.77 18.06
C VAL A 298 -12.26 -2.72 16.80
N PRO A 299 -11.26 -3.60 16.66
CA PRO A 299 -10.50 -3.68 15.43
C PRO A 299 -11.39 -3.91 14.21
N PRO A 300 -11.14 -3.21 13.07
CA PRO A 300 -11.91 -3.41 11.85
C PRO A 300 -12.01 -4.88 11.47
N GLU A 301 -13.14 -5.26 10.86
CA GLU A 301 -13.31 -6.61 10.33
C GLU A 301 -12.22 -6.94 9.31
N ASN A 302 -11.77 -8.18 9.32
CA ASN A 302 -10.68 -8.64 8.46
C ASN A 302 -11.10 -9.88 7.70
N THR A 303 -11.53 -9.69 6.45
CA THR A 303 -12.02 -10.76 5.56
C THR A 303 -10.96 -11.25 4.57
N ALA A 304 -9.67 -11.11 4.90
CA ALA A 304 -8.59 -11.39 3.95
C ALA A 304 -8.59 -12.85 3.49
N VAL A 305 -8.87 -13.81 4.37
CA VAL A 305 -8.93 -15.24 4.00
C VAL A 305 -10.08 -15.50 3.03
N GLU A 306 -11.27 -14.97 3.34
CA GLU A 306 -12.47 -15.10 2.51
C GLU A 306 -12.24 -14.48 1.13
N THR A 307 -11.78 -13.23 1.08
CA THR A 307 -11.57 -12.49 -0.18
C THR A 307 -10.48 -13.13 -1.04
N LEU A 308 -9.31 -13.46 -0.48
CA LEU A 308 -8.23 -14.07 -1.26
C LEU A 308 -8.59 -15.49 -1.76
N SER A 309 -9.30 -16.27 -0.94
CA SER A 309 -9.78 -17.60 -1.34
C SER A 309 -10.90 -17.52 -2.40
N ALA A 310 -11.78 -16.53 -2.32
CA ALA A 310 -12.80 -16.27 -3.32
C ALA A 310 -12.19 -15.94 -4.69
N GLY A 311 -11.08 -15.17 -4.73
CA GLY A 311 -10.31 -14.94 -5.96
C GLY A 311 -9.77 -16.21 -6.60
N LEU A 312 -9.17 -17.09 -5.80
CA LEU A 312 -8.69 -18.41 -6.26
C LEU A 312 -9.86 -19.30 -6.73
N ALA A 313 -10.99 -19.27 -6.05
CA ALA A 313 -12.20 -19.99 -6.44
C ALA A 313 -12.81 -19.44 -7.74
N ALA A 314 -12.81 -18.12 -7.94
CA ALA A 314 -13.26 -17.48 -9.17
C ALA A 314 -12.38 -17.89 -10.36
N ALA A 315 -11.05 -17.95 -10.19
CA ALA A 315 -10.15 -18.46 -11.22
C ALA A 315 -10.38 -19.95 -11.50
N HIS A 316 -10.53 -20.78 -10.46
CA HIS A 316 -10.84 -22.20 -10.63
C HIS A 316 -12.13 -22.42 -11.43
N ALA A 317 -13.19 -21.67 -11.12
CA ALA A 317 -14.45 -21.72 -11.86
C ALA A 317 -14.30 -21.24 -13.31
N ALA A 318 -13.57 -20.14 -13.53
CA ALA A 318 -13.34 -19.56 -14.85
C ALA A 318 -12.46 -20.42 -15.76
N TYR A 319 -11.61 -21.29 -15.20
CA TYR A 319 -10.85 -22.27 -15.98
C TYR A 319 -11.77 -23.21 -16.78
N GLY A 320 -12.94 -23.53 -16.22
CA GLY A 320 -13.94 -24.40 -16.84
C GLY A 320 -13.65 -25.89 -16.68
N VAL A 321 -13.98 -26.66 -17.71
CA VAL A 321 -13.82 -28.12 -17.72
C VAL A 321 -12.38 -28.55 -17.96
N SER A 322 -12.04 -29.79 -17.57
CA SER A 322 -10.75 -30.41 -17.87
C SER A 322 -10.45 -30.37 -19.38
N LYS A 323 -9.24 -29.95 -19.71
CA LYS A 323 -8.67 -29.91 -21.07
C LYS A 323 -7.96 -31.23 -21.42
N SER A 324 -7.96 -32.19 -20.49
CA SER A 324 -7.44 -33.53 -20.68
C SER A 324 -8.48 -34.48 -21.27
N SER A 325 -8.01 -35.50 -21.98
CA SER A 325 -8.86 -36.58 -22.51
C SER A 325 -8.24 -37.93 -22.14
N PRO A 326 -8.89 -38.74 -21.28
CA PRO A 326 -10.15 -38.47 -20.59
C PRO A 326 -10.06 -37.30 -19.59
N ALA A 327 -11.21 -36.75 -19.21
CA ALA A 327 -11.29 -35.65 -18.26
C ALA A 327 -10.71 -36.07 -16.89
N LEU A 328 -9.87 -35.21 -16.32
CA LEU A 328 -9.24 -35.41 -15.02
C LEU A 328 -9.92 -34.57 -13.93
N PRO A 329 -9.83 -34.99 -12.66
CA PRO A 329 -10.25 -34.14 -11.55
C PRO A 329 -9.41 -32.85 -11.50
N LEU A 330 -10.05 -31.75 -11.12
CA LEU A 330 -9.45 -30.42 -11.14
C LEU A 330 -8.92 -30.02 -9.76
N CYS A 331 -7.82 -29.26 -9.71
CA CYS A 331 -7.28 -28.73 -8.45
C CYS A 331 -6.64 -27.34 -8.60
N VAL A 332 -6.44 -26.67 -7.46
CA VAL A 332 -5.56 -25.50 -7.33
C VAL A 332 -4.21 -25.95 -6.77
N LEU A 333 -3.12 -25.47 -7.37
CA LEU A 333 -1.76 -25.81 -6.97
C LEU A 333 -1.06 -24.61 -6.35
N PHE A 334 -0.64 -24.73 -5.09
CA PHE A 334 0.19 -23.73 -4.42
C PHE A 334 1.65 -24.10 -4.64
N VAL A 335 2.40 -23.23 -5.32
CA VAL A 335 3.85 -23.39 -5.48
C VAL A 335 4.53 -22.63 -4.35
N VAL A 336 5.25 -23.34 -3.49
CA VAL A 336 5.75 -22.82 -2.20
C VAL A 336 7.27 -22.93 -2.13
N GLN A 337 7.89 -22.18 -1.22
CA GLN A 337 9.33 -22.30 -0.98
C GLN A 337 9.66 -23.68 -0.39
N GLU A 338 10.87 -24.17 -0.66
CA GLU A 338 11.40 -25.42 -0.08
C GLU A 338 11.37 -25.37 1.46
N THR A 339 11.76 -24.23 2.04
CA THR A 339 11.76 -23.99 3.49
C THR A 339 10.77 -22.90 3.87
N GLU A 340 9.49 -23.27 3.96
CA GLU A 340 8.40 -22.32 4.25
C GLU A 340 8.14 -22.16 5.76
N ARG A 341 8.54 -21.03 6.34
CA ARG A 341 8.25 -20.73 7.76
C ARG A 341 6.84 -20.20 7.99
N ASN A 342 6.25 -19.52 7.00
CA ASN A 342 4.93 -18.92 7.07
C ASN A 342 3.84 -19.85 6.50
N VAL A 343 3.99 -21.15 6.72
CA VAL A 343 3.09 -22.18 6.16
C VAL A 343 1.66 -22.08 6.68
N PHE A 344 1.47 -21.63 7.92
CA PHE A 344 0.15 -21.52 8.54
C PHE A 344 -0.73 -20.46 7.87
N ASP A 345 -0.11 -19.37 7.37
CA ASP A 345 -0.78 -18.37 6.54
C ASP A 345 -1.35 -18.99 5.24
N GLN A 346 -0.58 -19.85 4.59
CA GLN A 346 -1.03 -20.57 3.39
C GLN A 346 -2.13 -21.58 3.72
N HIS A 347 -2.04 -22.22 4.89
CA HIS A 347 -3.02 -23.20 5.33
C HIS A 347 -4.39 -22.57 5.59
N ALA A 348 -4.46 -21.33 6.06
CA ALA A 348 -5.72 -20.60 6.21
C ALA A 348 -6.49 -20.55 4.87
N LEU A 349 -5.83 -20.11 3.79
CA LEU A 349 -6.42 -20.05 2.45
C LEU A 349 -6.75 -21.45 1.91
N SER A 350 -5.85 -22.42 2.08
CA SER A 350 -6.09 -23.79 1.60
C SER A 350 -7.27 -24.45 2.31
N THR A 351 -7.48 -24.15 3.61
CA THR A 351 -8.58 -24.68 4.40
C THR A 351 -9.88 -24.09 3.91
N GLN A 352 -9.94 -22.76 3.76
CA GLN A 352 -11.11 -22.06 3.24
C GLN A 352 -11.53 -22.58 1.85
N LEU A 353 -10.58 -22.78 0.93
CA LEU A 353 -10.85 -23.38 -0.39
C LEU A 353 -11.45 -24.78 -0.31
N LYS A 354 -10.95 -25.62 0.60
CA LYS A 354 -11.46 -26.99 0.77
C LYS A 354 -12.81 -27.03 1.47
N THR A 355 -12.99 -26.28 2.56
CA THR A 355 -14.16 -26.42 3.43
C THR A 355 -15.35 -25.58 2.97
N VAL A 356 -15.10 -24.43 2.33
CA VAL A 356 -16.16 -23.51 1.89
C VAL A 356 -16.39 -23.63 0.38
N HIS A 357 -15.33 -23.67 -0.42
CA HIS A 357 -15.46 -23.74 -1.87
C HIS A 357 -15.46 -25.17 -2.44
N ASN A 358 -15.14 -26.18 -1.61
CA ASN A 358 -15.04 -27.58 -2.01
C ASN A 358 -14.04 -27.81 -3.18
N ILE A 359 -12.92 -27.09 -3.17
CA ILE A 359 -11.87 -27.15 -4.20
C ILE A 359 -10.67 -27.95 -3.66
N PRO A 360 -10.18 -28.99 -4.37
CA PRO A 360 -8.93 -29.66 -4.04
C PRO A 360 -7.73 -28.70 -4.14
N VAL A 361 -6.90 -28.67 -3.10
CA VAL A 361 -5.70 -27.83 -3.05
C VAL A 361 -4.48 -28.67 -2.68
N PHE A 362 -3.42 -28.54 -3.46
CA PHE A 362 -2.14 -29.20 -3.21
C PHE A 362 -1.02 -28.16 -3.09
N ARG A 363 0.05 -28.52 -2.36
CA ARG A 363 1.26 -27.70 -2.22
C ARG A 363 2.43 -28.45 -2.86
N VAL A 364 3.20 -27.75 -3.68
CA VAL A 364 4.41 -28.28 -4.34
C VAL A 364 5.55 -27.33 -4.07
N ALA A 365 6.67 -27.83 -3.54
CA ALA A 365 7.87 -27.03 -3.38
C ALA A 365 8.38 -26.60 -4.76
N SER A 366 8.88 -25.37 -4.88
CA SER A 366 9.37 -24.81 -6.14
C SER A 366 10.36 -25.75 -6.84
N VAL A 367 11.26 -26.35 -6.08
CA VAL A 367 12.29 -27.30 -6.55
C VAL A 367 11.72 -28.58 -7.17
N ASP A 368 10.52 -28.99 -6.77
CA ASP A 368 9.88 -30.25 -7.18
C ASP A 368 8.88 -30.07 -8.34
N VAL A 369 8.68 -28.84 -8.84
CA VAL A 369 7.66 -28.55 -9.85
C VAL A 369 7.83 -29.44 -11.09
N LEU A 370 9.04 -29.59 -11.61
CA LEU A 370 9.29 -30.40 -12.79
C LEU A 370 9.25 -31.92 -12.53
N ASP A 371 9.28 -32.34 -11.27
CA ASP A 371 9.19 -33.76 -10.89
C ASP A 371 7.75 -34.18 -10.62
N GLN A 372 6.91 -33.25 -10.14
CA GLN A 372 5.53 -33.53 -9.76
C GLN A 372 4.50 -33.00 -10.76
N THR A 373 4.93 -32.26 -11.78
CA THR A 373 4.04 -31.75 -12.82
C THR A 373 4.52 -32.06 -14.23
N SER A 374 3.58 -32.19 -15.16
CA SER A 374 3.86 -32.41 -16.57
C SER A 374 2.83 -31.73 -17.48
N ILE A 375 3.23 -31.49 -18.73
CA ILE A 375 2.34 -31.01 -19.79
C ILE A 375 2.41 -32.04 -20.92
N PRO A 376 1.30 -32.72 -21.28
CA PRO A 376 1.30 -33.68 -22.38
C PRO A 376 1.66 -33.01 -23.71
N SER A 377 2.73 -33.45 -24.36
CA SER A 377 3.22 -32.87 -25.63
C SER A 377 2.23 -33.03 -26.80
N SER A 378 1.34 -34.03 -26.74
CA SER A 378 0.30 -34.27 -27.72
C SER A 378 -0.93 -33.37 -27.56
N ASN A 379 -1.07 -32.65 -26.44
CA ASN A 379 -2.22 -31.82 -26.15
C ASN A 379 -1.91 -30.34 -26.37
N SER A 380 -2.44 -29.76 -27.45
CA SER A 380 -2.24 -28.36 -27.81
C SER A 380 -2.83 -27.37 -26.82
N SER A 381 -3.79 -27.78 -25.98
CA SER A 381 -4.30 -26.95 -24.88
C SER A 381 -3.33 -26.83 -23.71
N ARG A 382 -2.30 -27.71 -23.64
CA ARG A 382 -1.24 -27.74 -22.63
C ARG A 382 -1.74 -27.77 -21.16
N PRO A 383 -2.65 -28.68 -20.78
CA PRO A 383 -3.06 -28.83 -19.38
C PRO A 383 -1.85 -29.13 -18.52
N LEU A 384 -1.77 -28.49 -17.34
CA LEU A 384 -0.77 -28.82 -16.33
C LEU A 384 -1.31 -29.98 -15.50
N LEU A 385 -0.62 -31.11 -15.53
CA LEU A 385 -0.99 -32.29 -14.76
C LEU A 385 -0.13 -32.35 -13.51
N TYR A 386 -0.76 -32.45 -12.34
CA TYR A 386 -0.11 -32.71 -11.07
C TYR A 386 -0.28 -34.18 -10.70
N GLN A 387 0.83 -34.85 -10.41
CA GLN A 387 0.84 -36.22 -9.91
C GLN A 387 1.22 -36.22 -8.44
N ALA A 388 0.29 -36.64 -7.58
CA ALA A 388 0.52 -36.64 -6.14
C ALA A 388 1.57 -37.71 -5.75
N PRO A 389 2.71 -37.34 -5.13
CA PRO A 389 3.74 -38.32 -4.80
C PRO A 389 3.27 -39.41 -3.83
N HIS A 390 2.30 -39.07 -2.97
CA HIS A 390 1.70 -39.97 -2.00
C HIS A 390 0.53 -40.80 -2.55
N SER A 391 0.10 -40.54 -3.79
CA SER A 391 -0.96 -41.28 -4.48
C SER A 391 -0.65 -41.34 -5.99
N PRO A 392 0.30 -42.18 -6.43
CA PRO A 392 0.81 -42.17 -7.80
C PRO A 392 -0.24 -42.42 -8.88
N ASP A 393 -1.33 -43.11 -8.53
CA ASP A 393 -2.45 -43.40 -9.43
C ASP A 393 -3.45 -42.22 -9.55
N SER A 394 -3.25 -41.16 -8.76
CA SER A 394 -4.10 -39.97 -8.75
C SER A 394 -3.43 -38.80 -9.46
N THR A 395 -3.92 -38.49 -10.65
CA THR A 395 -3.52 -37.32 -11.43
C THR A 395 -4.62 -36.28 -11.41
N PHE A 396 -4.25 -35.04 -11.14
CA PHE A 396 -5.14 -33.88 -11.19
C PHE A 396 -4.71 -32.95 -12.32
N GLU A 397 -5.68 -32.29 -12.94
CA GLU A 397 -5.40 -31.16 -13.83
C GLU A 397 -5.49 -29.86 -13.03
N VAL A 398 -4.42 -29.07 -13.10
CA VAL A 398 -4.29 -27.82 -12.36
C VAL A 398 -5.03 -26.71 -13.10
N THR A 399 -6.04 -26.14 -12.45
CA THR A 399 -6.78 -24.98 -12.99
C THR A 399 -6.05 -23.68 -12.74
N THR A 400 -5.38 -23.59 -11.60
CA THR A 400 -4.80 -22.35 -11.08
C THR A 400 -3.51 -22.66 -10.33
N VAL A 401 -2.45 -21.92 -10.66
CA VAL A 401 -1.15 -21.96 -9.98
C VAL A 401 -1.03 -20.70 -9.13
N TYR A 402 -1.03 -20.87 -7.81
CA TYR A 402 -0.82 -19.78 -6.85
C TYR A 402 0.64 -19.76 -6.38
N LEU A 403 1.38 -18.71 -6.76
CA LEU A 403 2.79 -18.56 -6.46
C LEU A 403 2.99 -17.94 -5.06
N ARG A 404 3.48 -18.77 -4.14
CA ARG A 404 4.02 -18.39 -2.83
C ARG A 404 5.56 -18.52 -2.79
N ALA A 405 6.18 -18.58 -3.96
CA ALA A 405 7.60 -18.68 -4.22
C ALA A 405 7.92 -17.91 -5.51
N TYR A 406 9.19 -17.92 -5.93
CA TYR A 406 9.69 -17.30 -7.17
C TYR A 406 9.59 -15.76 -7.22
N TYR A 407 9.55 -15.12 -6.06
CA TYR A 407 9.53 -13.65 -5.97
C TYR A 407 10.90 -13.05 -5.67
N ALA A 408 11.87 -13.86 -5.23
CA ALA A 408 13.23 -13.43 -4.95
C ALA A 408 14.29 -14.19 -5.79
N PRO A 409 15.44 -13.56 -6.12
CA PRO A 409 16.47 -14.19 -6.96
C PRO A 409 17.13 -15.42 -6.34
N ASP A 410 17.24 -15.48 -5.02
CA ASP A 410 17.85 -16.59 -4.26
C ASP A 410 17.01 -17.88 -4.30
N GLU A 411 15.76 -17.78 -4.75
CA GLU A 411 14.90 -18.94 -5.06
C GLU A 411 15.25 -19.61 -6.40
N TYR A 412 16.04 -18.93 -7.24
CA TYR A 412 16.48 -19.43 -8.54
C TYR A 412 17.95 -19.87 -8.47
N LYS A 413 18.17 -21.05 -7.89
CA LYS A 413 19.51 -21.61 -7.61
C LYS A 413 20.17 -22.19 -8.87
N SER A 414 19.39 -22.48 -9.91
CA SER A 414 19.83 -23.16 -11.12
C SER A 414 18.96 -22.83 -12.34
N SER A 415 19.41 -23.26 -13.52
CA SER A 415 18.60 -23.18 -14.75
C SER A 415 17.31 -24.02 -14.66
N ARG A 416 17.28 -25.05 -13.81
CA ARG A 416 16.10 -25.88 -13.57
C ARG A 416 14.96 -25.07 -12.96
N ASP A 417 15.25 -24.12 -12.08
CA ASP A 417 14.24 -23.27 -11.43
C ASP A 417 13.59 -22.32 -12.45
N TRP A 418 14.38 -21.77 -13.37
CA TRP A 418 13.86 -21.00 -14.51
C TRP A 418 13.04 -21.87 -15.47
N GLN A 419 13.48 -23.10 -15.75
CA GLN A 419 12.69 -24.06 -16.54
C GLN A 419 11.37 -24.40 -15.87
N ALA A 420 11.35 -24.59 -14.55
CA ALA A 420 10.14 -24.82 -13.77
C ALA A 420 9.19 -23.62 -13.85
N ARG A 421 9.71 -22.40 -13.70
CA ARG A 421 8.90 -21.19 -13.85
C ARG A 421 8.31 -21.06 -15.26
N THR A 422 9.10 -21.29 -16.31
CA THR A 422 8.62 -21.28 -17.70
C THR A 422 7.61 -22.41 -17.95
N HIS A 423 7.81 -23.59 -17.35
CA HIS A 423 6.88 -24.72 -17.43
C HIS A 423 5.48 -24.36 -16.89
N LEU A 424 5.43 -23.72 -15.72
CA LEU A 424 4.18 -23.24 -15.15
C LEU A 424 3.51 -22.20 -16.05
N GLU A 425 4.26 -21.20 -16.52
CA GLU A 425 3.74 -20.12 -17.37
C GLU A 425 3.19 -20.64 -18.71
N ARG A 426 3.88 -21.60 -19.33
CA ARG A 426 3.52 -22.26 -20.60
C ARG A 426 2.15 -22.96 -20.55
N SER A 427 1.77 -23.43 -19.36
CA SER A 427 0.60 -24.27 -19.18
C SER A 427 -0.73 -23.53 -19.34
N ALA A 428 -1.79 -24.31 -19.50
CA ALA A 428 -3.16 -23.84 -19.52
C ALA A 428 -3.65 -23.33 -18.17
N ALA A 429 -2.95 -23.58 -17.05
CA ALA A 429 -3.38 -23.11 -15.74
C ALA A 429 -3.39 -21.59 -15.68
N ILE A 430 -4.33 -21.01 -14.93
CA ILE A 430 -4.37 -19.57 -14.62
C ILE A 430 -3.28 -19.29 -13.59
N LYS A 431 -2.35 -18.38 -13.89
CA LYS A 431 -1.27 -18.05 -12.97
C LYS A 431 -1.71 -16.93 -12.04
N CYS A 432 -1.29 -17.03 -10.79
CA CYS A 432 -1.45 -16.02 -9.76
C CYS A 432 -0.10 -15.72 -9.08
N PRO A 433 0.64 -14.70 -9.56
CA PRO A 433 0.43 -13.93 -10.81
C PRO A 433 1.09 -14.59 -12.03
N THR A 434 0.73 -14.12 -13.24
CA THR A 434 1.56 -14.35 -14.45
C THR A 434 2.91 -13.65 -14.34
N VAL A 435 3.89 -14.03 -15.17
CA VAL A 435 5.19 -13.33 -15.20
C VAL A 435 5.09 -11.84 -15.54
N LEU A 436 4.20 -11.45 -16.44
CA LEU A 436 3.96 -10.03 -16.74
C LEU A 436 3.36 -9.28 -15.54
N ASN A 437 2.44 -9.90 -14.82
CA ASN A 437 1.87 -9.29 -13.63
C ASN A 437 2.87 -9.23 -12.45
N GLN A 438 3.81 -10.17 -12.35
CA GLN A 438 4.94 -10.01 -11.44
C GLN A 438 5.81 -8.81 -11.83
N LEU A 439 6.16 -8.69 -13.12
CA LEU A 439 6.96 -7.56 -13.63
C LEU A 439 6.26 -6.21 -13.47
N SER A 440 4.93 -6.15 -13.53
CA SER A 440 4.20 -4.92 -13.26
C SER A 440 4.33 -4.42 -11.82
N GLY A 441 4.70 -5.30 -10.87
CA GLY A 441 4.98 -4.97 -9.48
C GLY A 441 6.35 -4.30 -9.23
N CYS A 442 7.23 -4.23 -10.24
CA CYS A 442 8.54 -3.59 -10.09
C CYS A 442 8.42 -2.14 -9.58
N LYS A 443 9.31 -1.74 -8.67
CA LYS A 443 9.32 -0.38 -8.09
C LYS A 443 9.46 0.69 -9.17
N LYS A 444 10.13 0.38 -10.29
CA LYS A 444 10.22 1.26 -11.45
C LYS A 444 8.87 1.58 -12.08
N VAL A 445 7.93 0.63 -12.13
CA VAL A 445 6.57 0.86 -12.63
C VAL A 445 5.84 1.84 -11.71
N GLN A 446 5.95 1.66 -10.39
CA GLN A 446 5.38 2.60 -9.40
C GLN A 446 5.94 4.02 -9.57
N GLN A 447 7.26 4.16 -9.81
CA GLN A 447 7.88 5.46 -10.06
C GLN A 447 7.34 6.13 -11.32
N VAL A 448 7.24 5.39 -12.43
CA VAL A 448 6.73 5.94 -13.70
C VAL A 448 5.26 6.35 -13.58
N LEU A 449 4.45 5.66 -12.76
CA LEU A 449 3.06 6.07 -12.48
C LEU A 449 2.99 7.35 -11.65
N ALA A 450 3.97 7.58 -10.77
CA ALA A 450 4.03 8.73 -9.86
C ALA A 450 4.75 9.95 -10.45
N GLU A 451 5.32 9.84 -11.65
CA GLU A 451 6.04 10.93 -12.31
C GLU A 451 5.12 12.14 -12.54
N PRO A 452 5.39 13.29 -11.89
CA PRO A 452 4.56 14.49 -12.06
C PRO A 452 4.80 15.18 -13.40
N THR A 453 5.96 14.95 -14.02
CA THR A 453 6.38 15.61 -15.26
C THR A 453 6.51 14.60 -16.40
N GLY A 454 5.50 14.52 -17.26
CA GLY A 454 5.52 13.57 -18.37
C GLY A 454 4.13 13.20 -18.86
N PRO A 455 4.01 12.15 -19.69
CA PRO A 455 2.73 11.57 -20.02
C PRO A 455 2.02 11.10 -18.77
N ASP A 456 0.73 11.41 -18.64
CA ASP A 456 -0.08 10.96 -17.52
C ASP A 456 -0.42 9.46 -17.67
N HIS A 457 0.53 8.62 -17.28
CA HIS A 457 0.40 7.17 -17.37
C HIS A 457 -0.74 6.65 -16.51
N LEU A 458 -0.91 7.16 -15.30
CA LEU A 458 -1.98 6.76 -14.38
C LEU A 458 -3.37 6.92 -15.03
N SER A 459 -3.69 8.13 -15.51
CA SER A 459 -4.97 8.38 -16.17
C SER A 459 -5.13 7.58 -17.46
N SER A 460 -4.02 7.27 -18.14
CA SER A 460 -4.06 6.49 -19.38
C SER A 460 -4.47 5.03 -19.19
N PHE A 461 -4.16 4.44 -18.03
CA PHE A 461 -4.55 3.08 -17.66
C PHE A 461 -5.93 3.01 -17.01
N LEU A 462 -6.36 4.07 -16.33
CA LEU A 462 -7.68 4.16 -15.69
C LEU A 462 -8.73 4.86 -16.57
N LYS A 463 -8.64 4.67 -17.90
CA LYS A 463 -9.60 5.22 -18.85
C LYS A 463 -10.99 4.65 -18.57
N GLY A 464 -11.92 5.51 -18.17
CA GLY A 464 -13.30 5.10 -17.81
C GLY A 464 -13.58 5.23 -16.32
N ILE A 465 -12.55 5.33 -15.48
CA ILE A 465 -12.69 5.70 -14.08
C ILE A 465 -12.87 7.22 -13.98
N LYS A 466 -13.75 7.65 -13.07
CA LYS A 466 -14.01 9.08 -12.84
C LYS A 466 -12.71 9.78 -12.46
N SER A 467 -12.41 10.92 -13.08
CA SER A 467 -11.18 11.69 -12.83
C SER A 467 -10.97 11.99 -11.34
N ALA A 468 -12.03 12.30 -10.59
CA ALA A 468 -11.94 12.52 -9.15
C ALA A 468 -11.44 11.30 -8.35
N LEU A 469 -11.67 10.07 -8.83
CA LEU A 469 -11.12 8.86 -8.21
C LEU A 469 -9.68 8.62 -8.62
N VAL A 470 -9.32 8.92 -9.87
CA VAL A 470 -7.93 8.87 -10.35
C VAL A 470 -7.06 9.83 -9.55
N GLU A 471 -7.55 11.03 -9.27
CA GLU A 471 -6.84 11.99 -8.42
C GLU A 471 -6.69 11.50 -6.98
N ARG A 472 -7.69 10.78 -6.42
CA ARG A 472 -7.54 10.15 -5.10
C ARG A 472 -6.44 9.06 -5.09
N VAL A 473 -6.31 8.28 -6.16
CA VAL A 473 -5.18 7.33 -6.32
C VAL A 473 -3.87 8.11 -6.37
N ARG A 474 -3.79 9.16 -7.20
CA ARG A 474 -2.61 10.02 -7.32
C ARG A 474 -2.22 10.67 -6.00
N ASP A 475 -3.20 11.08 -5.19
CA ASP A 475 -2.98 11.68 -3.87
C ASP A 475 -2.32 10.72 -2.88
N THR A 476 -2.38 9.41 -3.11
CA THR A 476 -1.64 8.44 -2.29
C THR A 476 -0.16 8.34 -2.66
N PHE A 477 0.28 8.85 -3.82
CA PHE A 477 1.69 8.73 -4.20
C PHE A 477 2.56 9.66 -3.34
N ALA A 478 3.67 9.10 -2.84
CA ALA A 478 4.80 9.91 -2.40
C ALA A 478 5.67 10.25 -3.63
N PRO A 479 6.38 11.40 -3.61
CA PRO A 479 7.30 11.74 -4.68
C PRO A 479 8.34 10.65 -4.93
N GLN A 480 8.51 10.30 -6.20
CA GLN A 480 9.41 9.25 -6.66
C GLN A 480 10.16 9.76 -7.89
N TYR A 481 11.43 9.40 -7.98
CA TYR A 481 12.36 9.91 -8.98
C TYR A 481 13.16 8.78 -9.59
N ASP A 482 13.39 8.87 -10.90
CA ASP A 482 14.38 8.03 -11.58
C ASP A 482 15.81 8.56 -11.36
N LEU A 483 16.80 7.72 -11.64
CA LEU A 483 18.22 8.06 -11.58
C LEU A 483 18.90 8.01 -12.96
N SER A 484 18.16 8.33 -14.03
CA SER A 484 18.74 8.51 -15.36
C SER A 484 19.70 9.70 -15.39
N ILE A 485 20.51 9.78 -16.44
CA ILE A 485 21.49 10.85 -16.61
C ILE A 485 20.74 12.20 -16.60
N ASP A 486 21.27 13.17 -15.85
CA ASP A 486 20.70 14.51 -15.65
C ASP A 486 19.30 14.56 -14.98
N SER A 487 18.86 13.48 -14.33
CA SER A 487 17.59 13.47 -13.60
C SER A 487 17.68 14.23 -12.26
N GLN A 488 16.59 14.86 -11.85
CA GLN A 488 16.46 15.48 -10.53
C GLN A 488 16.74 14.48 -9.39
N GLY A 489 16.41 13.20 -9.60
CA GLY A 489 16.66 12.15 -8.61
C GLY A 489 18.13 12.00 -8.27
N ARG A 490 19.07 12.19 -9.23
CA ARG A 490 20.51 12.13 -8.95
C ARG A 490 20.94 13.26 -8.03
N ASP A 491 20.49 14.48 -8.30
CA ASP A 491 20.80 15.65 -7.48
C ASP A 491 20.30 15.47 -6.03
N LEU A 492 19.07 14.96 -5.88
CA LEU A 492 18.47 14.69 -4.57
C LEU A 492 19.18 13.54 -3.83
N ALA A 493 19.59 12.49 -4.54
CA ALA A 493 20.23 11.32 -3.94
C ALA A 493 21.68 11.56 -3.54
N LEU A 494 22.42 12.41 -4.27
CA LEU A 494 23.83 12.68 -4.02
C LEU A 494 24.08 13.80 -3.01
N ASN A 495 23.12 14.70 -2.82
CA ASN A 495 23.19 15.74 -1.80
C ASN A 495 22.85 15.15 -0.42
N PRO A 496 23.78 15.18 0.56
CA PRO A 496 23.56 14.62 1.89
C PRO A 496 22.33 15.19 2.62
N ASP A 497 22.03 16.48 2.46
CA ASP A 497 20.92 17.14 3.17
C ASP A 497 19.56 16.66 2.65
N THR A 498 19.45 16.44 1.34
CA THR A 498 18.22 15.93 0.73
C THR A 498 18.10 14.43 0.88
N ALA A 499 19.21 13.69 0.81
CA ALA A 499 19.23 12.23 0.95
C ALA A 499 18.61 11.77 2.27
N LEU A 500 18.77 12.52 3.37
CA LEU A 500 18.14 12.27 4.68
C LEU A 500 16.61 12.10 4.64
N ASN A 501 15.95 12.63 3.62
CA ASN A 501 14.50 12.56 3.44
C ASN A 501 14.07 11.47 2.44
N HIS A 502 14.99 10.60 2.01
CA HIS A 502 14.71 9.63 0.95
C HIS A 502 15.09 8.19 1.35
N VAL A 503 14.49 7.26 0.59
CA VAL A 503 14.84 5.85 0.52
C VAL A 503 15.13 5.49 -0.93
N LEU A 504 16.19 4.71 -1.15
CA LEU A 504 16.58 4.17 -2.44
C LEU A 504 16.15 2.69 -2.50
N LYS A 505 15.38 2.33 -3.52
CA LYS A 505 14.75 1.01 -3.66
C LYS A 505 15.22 0.29 -4.92
N PRO A 506 15.68 -0.98 -4.84
CA PRO A 506 15.95 -1.81 -6.01
C PRO A 506 14.66 -2.52 -6.49
N GLN A 507 14.75 -3.26 -7.60
CA GLN A 507 13.64 -4.08 -8.12
C GLN A 507 13.56 -5.44 -7.40
N ARG A 508 13.42 -5.41 -6.08
CA ARG A 508 13.33 -6.61 -5.22
C ARG A 508 12.07 -6.55 -4.37
N GLU A 509 11.57 -7.73 -3.99
CA GLU A 509 10.44 -7.93 -3.08
C GLU A 509 10.90 -8.62 -1.79
N GLY A 510 10.06 -8.64 -0.75
CA GLY A 510 10.30 -9.41 0.48
C GLY A 510 11.05 -8.70 1.61
N GLY A 511 11.42 -7.42 1.43
CA GLY A 511 12.11 -6.59 2.43
C GLY A 511 13.63 -6.88 2.53
N GLY A 512 14.38 -5.97 3.15
CA GLY A 512 15.82 -6.12 3.39
C GLY A 512 16.74 -5.51 2.31
N ASN A 513 16.19 -4.83 1.30
CA ASN A 513 16.93 -4.47 0.09
C ASN A 513 17.17 -2.96 -0.08
N ASN A 514 16.59 -2.12 0.78
CA ASN A 514 16.58 -0.67 0.57
C ASN A 514 17.82 0.00 1.19
N VAL A 515 18.20 1.17 0.64
CA VAL A 515 19.25 2.03 1.20
C VAL A 515 18.61 3.33 1.69
N TYR A 516 18.98 3.81 2.86
CA TYR A 516 18.25 4.88 3.56
C TYR A 516 19.13 6.09 3.83
N LYS A 517 18.54 7.29 3.70
CA LYS A 517 19.07 8.51 4.31
C LYS A 517 20.54 8.79 3.93
N SER A 518 21.39 8.96 4.94
CA SER A 518 22.82 9.26 4.82
C SER A 518 23.63 8.20 4.07
N ASP A 519 23.11 6.98 3.95
CA ASP A 519 23.84 5.87 3.32
C ASP A 519 23.69 5.92 1.78
N ILE A 520 22.67 6.63 1.27
CA ILE A 520 22.36 6.69 -0.17
C ILE A 520 23.52 7.26 -0.99
N PRO A 521 24.13 8.42 -0.65
CA PRO A 521 25.17 9.01 -1.48
C PRO A 521 26.42 8.12 -1.59
N ASP A 522 26.84 7.50 -0.48
CA ASP A 522 28.01 6.63 -0.46
C ASP A 522 27.75 5.31 -1.17
N PHE A 523 26.56 4.74 -1.00
CA PHE A 523 26.14 3.56 -1.74
C PHE A 523 26.16 3.79 -3.25
N LEU A 524 25.55 4.87 -3.74
CA LEU A 524 25.54 5.17 -5.18
C LEU A 524 26.96 5.36 -5.74
N ARG A 525 27.85 6.01 -4.99
CA ARG A 525 29.28 6.14 -5.36
C ARG A 525 30.04 4.82 -5.37
N SER A 526 29.54 3.79 -4.70
CA SER A 526 30.18 2.46 -4.64
C SER A 526 29.86 1.56 -5.82
N ILE A 527 28.85 1.88 -6.63
CA ILE A 527 28.40 1.11 -7.80
C ILE A 527 28.59 1.90 -9.10
N PRO A 528 28.72 1.23 -10.27
CA PRO A 528 28.78 1.91 -11.56
C PRO A 528 27.58 2.81 -11.81
N GLU A 529 27.79 4.02 -12.33
CA GLU A 529 26.69 4.96 -12.66
C GLU A 529 25.70 4.41 -13.68
N SER A 530 26.12 3.46 -14.53
CA SER A 530 25.26 2.74 -15.47
C SER A 530 24.16 1.94 -14.78
N ASP A 531 24.38 1.56 -13.52
CA ASP A 531 23.53 0.63 -12.78
C ASP A 531 22.48 1.39 -11.96
N TRP A 532 22.64 2.70 -11.80
CA TRP A 532 21.74 3.54 -11.01
C TRP A 532 20.30 3.54 -11.55
N ARG A 533 20.11 3.33 -12.87
CA ARG A 533 18.77 3.19 -13.49
C ARG A 533 17.96 2.01 -12.96
N GLY A 534 18.62 1.03 -12.34
CA GLY A 534 17.97 -0.09 -11.65
C GLY A 534 17.30 0.30 -10.32
N TRP A 535 17.52 1.53 -9.85
CA TRP A 535 17.04 2.03 -8.57
C TRP A 535 16.02 3.15 -8.73
N VAL A 536 15.15 3.27 -7.73
CA VAL A 536 14.17 4.35 -7.59
C VAL A 536 14.45 5.10 -6.30
N LEU A 537 14.52 6.43 -6.37
CA LEU A 537 14.56 7.27 -5.19
C LEU A 537 13.12 7.65 -4.81
N MET A 538 12.74 7.46 -3.56
CA MET A 538 11.40 7.80 -3.06
C MET A 538 11.53 8.65 -1.80
N GLU A 539 10.70 9.70 -1.68
CA GLU A 539 10.62 10.48 -0.46
C GLU A 539 10.07 9.64 0.70
N LEU A 540 10.66 9.79 1.89
CA LEU A 540 10.24 9.09 3.09
C LEU A 540 8.84 9.56 3.51
N ILE A 541 7.97 8.60 3.77
CA ILE A 541 6.71 8.87 4.45
C ILE A 541 7.03 9.12 5.93
N ASN A 542 6.39 10.14 6.53
CA ASN A 542 6.61 10.54 7.91
C ASN A 542 5.39 10.22 8.79
N PRO A 543 5.31 9.03 9.40
CA PRO A 543 4.30 8.69 10.39
C PRO A 543 4.39 9.52 11.67
N ALA A 544 3.37 9.37 12.53
CA ALA A 544 3.35 10.01 13.84
C ALA A 544 4.59 9.64 14.68
N ALA A 545 5.42 10.64 14.99
CA ALA A 545 6.75 10.43 15.57
C ALA A 545 6.75 9.82 16.98
N ASN A 546 5.64 9.96 17.70
CA ASN A 546 5.46 9.56 19.10
C ASN A 546 4.56 8.33 19.25
N ALA A 547 4.16 7.68 18.15
CA ALA A 547 3.39 6.44 18.24
C ALA A 547 4.21 5.37 18.95
N GLN A 548 3.62 4.71 19.95
CA GLN A 548 4.26 3.64 20.71
C GLN A 548 3.41 2.37 20.66
N ASN A 549 4.06 1.23 20.86
CA ASN A 549 3.40 -0.05 21.12
C ASN A 549 4.35 -0.99 21.89
N VAL A 550 3.84 -2.16 22.28
CA VAL A 550 4.60 -3.25 22.91
C VAL A 550 4.55 -4.45 21.97
N ALA A 551 5.71 -4.91 21.50
CA ALA A 551 5.84 -6.06 20.62
C ALA A 551 6.28 -7.30 21.41
N LEU A 552 5.64 -8.44 21.14
CA LEU A 552 6.09 -9.78 21.51
C LEU A 552 6.80 -10.41 20.31
N ARG A 553 8.09 -10.67 20.46
CA ARG A 553 8.95 -11.26 19.43
C ARG A 553 8.91 -12.79 19.46
N ASN A 554 9.45 -13.41 18.42
CA ASN A 554 9.51 -14.88 18.28
C ASN A 554 10.46 -15.54 19.28
N ASP A 555 11.45 -14.80 19.78
CA ASP A 555 12.34 -15.21 20.88
C ASP A 555 11.66 -15.13 22.27
N GLY A 556 10.41 -14.64 22.30
CA GLY A 556 9.63 -14.48 23.52
C GLY A 556 9.91 -13.17 24.28
N GLU A 557 10.82 -12.33 23.79
CA GLU A 557 11.10 -11.01 24.35
C GLU A 557 9.94 -10.04 24.11
N VAL A 558 9.77 -9.11 25.06
CA VAL A 558 8.71 -8.11 25.06
C VAL A 558 9.35 -6.73 25.06
N ILE A 559 9.13 -5.98 23.99
CA ILE A 559 9.80 -4.70 23.76
C ILE A 559 8.76 -3.60 23.59
N ARG A 560 8.82 -2.58 24.46
CA ARG A 560 8.08 -1.33 24.27
C ARG A 560 8.98 -0.31 23.59
N GLY A 561 8.45 0.43 22.63
CA GLY A 561 9.19 1.51 21.99
C GLY A 561 8.33 2.35 21.06
N ASN A 562 8.96 3.35 20.45
CA ASN A 562 8.36 4.10 19.35
C ASN A 562 8.25 3.20 18.12
N VAL A 563 7.11 3.25 17.45
CA VAL A 563 6.78 2.37 16.34
C VAL A 563 6.25 3.13 15.13
N ILE A 564 6.31 2.45 13.99
CA ILE A 564 5.67 2.84 12.73
C ILE A 564 4.76 1.70 12.31
N SER A 565 3.52 2.04 11.95
CA SER A 565 2.54 1.09 11.40
C SER A 565 2.36 1.29 9.90
N GLU A 566 2.31 0.17 9.19
CA GLU A 566 2.13 0.09 7.74
C GLU A 566 0.89 -0.78 7.45
N LEU A 567 -0.11 -0.16 6.81
CA LEU A 567 -1.39 -0.76 6.46
C LEU A 567 -1.31 -1.34 5.04
N GLY A 568 -1.45 -2.65 4.92
CA GLY A 568 -1.68 -3.35 3.66
C GLY A 568 -3.15 -3.67 3.46
N VAL A 569 -3.74 -3.26 2.33
CA VAL A 569 -5.12 -3.62 1.96
C VAL A 569 -5.08 -4.70 0.89
N TYR A 570 -5.85 -5.77 1.06
CA TYR A 570 -5.88 -6.87 0.09
C TYR A 570 -6.93 -6.67 -0.98
N GLY A 571 -6.58 -7.07 -2.20
CA GLY A 571 -7.50 -7.10 -3.34
C GLY A 571 -7.30 -8.36 -4.19
N THR A 572 -8.37 -8.77 -4.86
CA THR A 572 -8.38 -9.88 -5.80
C THR A 572 -8.98 -9.42 -7.12
N ILE A 573 -8.37 -9.83 -8.23
CA ILE A 573 -8.89 -9.52 -9.57
C ILE A 573 -8.57 -10.62 -10.57
N LEU A 574 -9.56 -11.01 -11.37
CA LEU A 574 -9.44 -11.95 -12.48
C LEU A 574 -9.83 -11.24 -13.77
N TRP A 575 -8.96 -11.28 -14.78
CA TRP A 575 -9.19 -10.60 -16.05
C TRP A 575 -8.68 -11.41 -17.25
N GLU A 576 -9.22 -11.11 -18.42
CA GLU A 576 -8.71 -11.55 -19.72
C GLU A 576 -7.62 -10.60 -20.24
N ASN A 577 -6.72 -11.07 -21.11
CA ASN A 577 -5.69 -10.23 -21.74
C ASN A 577 -6.27 -9.06 -22.57
N THR A 578 -7.56 -9.09 -22.90
CA THR A 578 -8.30 -7.99 -23.52
C THR A 578 -8.56 -6.81 -22.55
N GLY A 579 -8.29 -6.99 -21.26
CA GLY A 579 -8.65 -6.07 -20.18
C GLY A 579 -10.05 -6.30 -19.62
N LYS A 580 -10.80 -7.30 -20.11
CA LYS A 580 -12.12 -7.61 -19.56
C LYS A 580 -11.99 -8.23 -18.16
N ILE A 581 -12.54 -7.55 -17.16
CA ILE A 581 -12.57 -8.00 -15.77
C ILE A 581 -13.74 -8.98 -15.55
N LEU A 582 -13.45 -10.13 -14.92
CA LEU A 582 -14.46 -11.14 -14.53
C LEU A 582 -14.77 -11.11 -13.04
N HIS A 583 -13.82 -10.68 -12.22
CA HIS A 583 -13.94 -10.55 -10.77
C HIS A 583 -12.98 -9.46 -10.32
N ASN A 584 -13.42 -8.56 -9.44
CA ASN A 584 -12.61 -7.52 -8.81
C ASN A 584 -13.23 -7.18 -7.46
N GLU A 585 -12.56 -7.54 -6.38
CA GLU A 585 -13.04 -7.32 -5.01
C GLU A 585 -11.89 -6.87 -4.11
N GLN A 586 -12.22 -6.04 -3.12
CA GLN A 586 -11.34 -5.76 -1.98
C GLN A 586 -11.86 -6.45 -0.72
N GLY A 587 -10.97 -6.82 0.18
CA GLY A 587 -11.39 -7.30 1.48
C GLY A 587 -10.26 -7.78 2.38
N GLY A 588 -10.35 -7.36 3.64
CA GLY A 588 -9.35 -7.62 4.65
C GLY A 588 -8.12 -6.71 4.56
N TYR A 589 -7.29 -6.79 5.58
CA TYR A 589 -6.10 -5.96 5.71
C TYR A 589 -4.99 -6.68 6.48
N LEU A 590 -3.81 -6.10 6.42
CA LEU A 590 -2.65 -6.43 7.23
C LEU A 590 -2.17 -5.13 7.86
N LEU A 591 -2.01 -5.09 9.18
CA LEU A 591 -1.23 -4.03 9.81
C LEU A 591 0.10 -4.64 10.25
N ARG A 592 1.20 -4.05 9.81
CA ARG A 592 2.55 -4.38 10.28
C ARG A 592 3.07 -3.23 11.11
N THR A 593 3.65 -3.55 12.25
CA THR A 593 4.22 -2.55 13.15
C THR A 593 5.68 -2.87 13.43
N LYS A 594 6.57 -1.89 13.24
CA LYS A 594 8.01 -2.01 13.45
C LYS A 594 8.53 -0.91 14.37
N GLY A 595 9.68 -1.14 14.99
CA GLY A 595 10.36 -0.09 15.75
C GLY A 595 10.76 1.08 14.84
N LYS A 596 10.62 2.32 15.32
CA LYS A 596 10.91 3.54 14.54
C LYS A 596 12.33 3.59 13.99
N GLU A 597 13.29 3.06 14.75
CA GLU A 597 14.71 3.01 14.37
C GLU A 597 15.04 1.84 13.44
N VAL A 598 14.07 0.97 13.15
CA VAL A 598 14.24 -0.17 12.24
C VAL A 598 13.85 0.27 10.83
N ASN A 599 14.85 0.45 9.97
CA ASN A 599 14.64 0.86 8.58
C ASN A 599 13.82 -0.19 7.79
N GLU A 600 14.02 -1.48 8.06
CA GLU A 600 13.39 -2.60 7.36
C GLU A 600 12.02 -3.02 7.93
N GLY A 601 11.12 -3.56 7.10
CA GLY A 601 9.70 -3.80 7.46
C GLY A 601 9.18 -5.23 7.34
N GLY A 602 9.98 -6.20 6.89
CA GLY A 602 9.52 -7.57 6.65
C GLY A 602 9.27 -8.37 7.94
N VAL A 603 8.04 -8.88 8.14
CA VAL A 603 7.71 -9.81 9.24
C VAL A 603 8.44 -11.14 9.03
N ALA A 604 8.42 -11.64 7.79
CA ALA A 604 9.16 -12.85 7.41
C ALA A 604 10.67 -12.66 7.64
N ALA A 605 11.19 -11.46 7.43
CA ALA A 605 12.60 -11.10 7.67
C ALA A 605 12.92 -10.82 9.15
N GLY A 606 11.93 -10.83 10.05
CA GLY A 606 12.11 -10.67 11.50
C GLY A 606 12.18 -9.23 12.00
N PHE A 607 11.82 -8.23 11.17
CA PHE A 607 11.93 -6.80 11.51
C PHE A 607 10.65 -6.16 12.03
N SER A 608 9.49 -6.79 11.79
CA SER A 608 8.19 -6.25 12.16
C SER A 608 7.30 -7.30 12.83
N SER A 609 6.32 -6.81 13.59
CA SER A 609 5.28 -7.60 14.23
C SER A 609 3.96 -7.43 13.49
N LEU A 610 3.15 -8.48 13.46
CA LEU A 610 1.77 -8.41 13.02
C LEU A 610 0.93 -7.64 14.04
N ASP A 611 -0.02 -6.87 13.56
CA ASP A 611 -0.82 -5.96 14.38
C ASP A 611 -2.28 -5.92 13.89
N SER A 612 -3.15 -5.30 14.67
CA SER A 612 -4.47 -4.85 14.20
C SER A 612 -4.67 -3.38 14.54
N ALA A 613 -5.72 -2.75 14.02
CA ALA A 613 -5.93 -1.31 14.14
C ALA A 613 -7.04 -0.96 15.13
N LEU A 614 -6.91 0.16 15.84
CA LEU A 614 -8.03 0.89 16.45
C LEU A 614 -8.23 2.21 15.72
N LEU A 615 -9.39 2.38 15.09
CA LEU A 615 -9.67 3.56 14.28
C LEU A 615 -10.19 4.72 15.12
N PHE A 616 -9.51 5.86 15.05
CA PHE A 616 -9.88 7.10 15.75
C PHE A 616 -10.26 8.25 14.83
#